data_AF-A0A9Q8T314-F1
#
_entry.id   AF-A0A9Q8T314-F1
#
_cell.length_a   1.000
_cell.length_b   1.000
_cell.length_c   1.000
_cell.angle_alpha   90.00
_cell.angle_beta   90.00
_cell.angle_gamma   90.00
#
_symmetry.space_group_name_H-M   'P 1'
#
loop_
_entity.id
_entity.type
_entity.pdbx_description
1 polymer ?
#
loop_
_entity_poly.entity_id
_entity_poly.type
_entity_poly.pdbx_seq_one_letter_code
_entity_poly.pdbx_strand_id
1 'polypeptide(L)' 'RILFIFYIKKDKELRPIINYKRLNEIIKKNYYPLLLITKLRNLFYRAN' A
#
# COMPACT_ATOMS: atom_id res chain seq x y z
N ARG A 1 18.16 -5.02 11.86
CA ARG A 1 17.45 -4.32 12.97
C ARG A 1 16.08 -3.90 12.47
N ILE A 2 15.04 -4.42 13.11
CA ILE A 2 13.64 -4.04 12.84
C ILE A 2 13.34 -2.81 13.70
N LEU A 3 12.75 -1.77 13.11
CA LEU A 3 12.36 -0.55 13.81
C LEU A 3 10.84 -0.50 13.94
N PHE A 4 10.37 -0.41 15.18
CA PHE A 4 8.97 -0.16 15.50
C PHE A 4 8.76 1.34 15.69
N ILE A 5 7.70 1.86 15.07
CA ILE A 5 7.28 3.27 15.12
C ILE A 5 5.82 3.26 15.55
N PHE A 6 5.41 4.21 16.38
CA PHE A 6 3.99 4.43 16.69
C PHE A 6 3.46 5.63 15.89
N TYR A 7 2.29 5.47 15.29
CA TYR A 7 1.57 6.55 14.60
C TYR A 7 0.23 6.80 15.26
N ILE A 8 -0.10 8.07 15.46
CA ILE A 8 -1.41 8.51 15.97
C ILE A 8 -2.35 8.66 14.78
N LYS A 9 -3.43 7.88 14.77
CA LYS A 9 -4.50 8.02 13.79
C LYS A 9 -5.39 9.23 14.08
N LYS A 10 -6.25 9.59 13.11
CA LYS A 10 -7.21 10.70 13.23
C LYS A 10 -8.21 10.53 14.39
N ASP A 11 -8.51 9.28 14.73
CA ASP A 11 -9.33 8.88 15.89
C ASP A 11 -8.57 8.95 17.23
N LYS A 12 -7.32 9.46 17.23
CA LYS A 12 -6.40 9.54 18.37
C LYS A 12 -5.90 8.19 18.88
N GLU A 13 -6.17 7.09 18.16
CA GLU A 13 -5.60 5.79 18.51
C GLU A 13 -4.12 5.70 18.08
N LEU A 14 -3.28 5.18 18.98
CA LEU A 14 -1.89 4.82 18.67
C LEU A 14 -1.84 3.44 18.03
N ARG A 15 -1.19 3.33 16.87
CA ARG A 15 -0.96 2.03 16.23
C ARG A 15 0.53 1.78 15.99
N PRO A 16 1.04 0.59 16.36
CA PRO A 16 2.39 0.20 16.03
C PRO A 16 2.51 -0.05 14.52
N ILE A 17 3.60 0.42 13.95
CA ILE A 17 3.99 0.29 12.55
C ILE A 17 5.43 -0.19 12.53
N ILE A 18 5.73 -1.16 11.67
CA ILE A 18 7.09 -1.63 11.45
C ILE A 18 7.66 -0.90 10.24
N ASN A 19 8.86 -0.34 10.39
CA ASN A 19 9.58 0.27 9.27
C ASN A 19 10.19 -0.82 8.39
N TYR A 20 9.52 -1.11 7.27
CA TYR A 20 9.93 -2.11 6.29
C TYR A 20 10.84 -1.58 5.17
N LYS A 21 11.35 -0.34 5.21
CA LYS A 21 12.13 0.25 4.10
C LYS A 21 13.25 -0.66 3.60
N ARG A 22 14.14 -1.08 4.50
CA ARG A 22 15.27 -1.96 4.16
C ARG A 22 14.82 -3.36 3.71
N LEU A 23 13.71 -3.86 4.26
CA LEU A 23 13.17 -5.16 3.85
C LEU A 23 12.59 -5.10 2.43
N ASN A 24 11.90 -4.01 2.08
CA ASN A 24 11.30 -3.77 0.77
C ASN A 24 12.33 -3.62 -0.36
N GLU A 25 13.57 -3.26 -0.04
CA GLU A 25 14.69 -3.21 -0.98
C GLU A 25 15.26 -4.60 -1.29
N ILE A 26 15.22 -5.52 -0.32
CA ILE A 26 15.82 -6.85 -0.41
C ILE A 26 14.85 -7.87 -1.02
N ILE A 27 13.54 -7.74 -0.75
CA ILE A 27 12.53 -8.69 -1.22
C ILE A 27 12.29 -8.55 -2.72
N LYS A 28 12.25 -9.69 -3.43
CA LYS A 28 11.81 -9.77 -4.83
C LYS A 28 10.33 -9.38 -4.92
N LYS A 29 10.05 -8.25 -5.58
CA LYS A 29 8.67 -7.79 -5.83
C LYS A 29 8.03 -8.67 -6.89
N ASN A 30 6.90 -9.30 -6.55
CA ASN A 30 6.03 -9.91 -7.54
C ASN A 30 5.01 -8.86 -8.01
N TYR A 31 5.07 -8.48 -9.27
CA TYR A 31 4.21 -7.43 -9.82
C TYR A 31 2.83 -8.01 -10.13
N TYR A 32 1.80 -7.46 -9.48
CA TYR A 32 0.41 -7.70 -9.86
C TYR A 32 -0.05 -6.54 -10.75
N PRO A 33 -0.59 -6.79 -11.95
CA PRO A 33 -1.10 -5.75 -12.84
C PRO A 33 -2.40 -5.17 -12.29
N LEU A 34 -2.28 -4.27 -11.33
CA LEU A 34 -3.39 -3.49 -10.79
C LEU A 34 -3.61 -2.27 -11.68
N LEU A 35 -4.78 -2.23 -12.30
CA LEU A 35 -5.20 -1.08 -13.08
C LEU A 35 -5.53 0.10 -12.15
N LEU A 36 -5.18 1.30 -12.62
CA LEU A 36 -5.65 2.53 -11.98
C LEU A 36 -7.19 2.57 -12.01
N ILE A 37 -7.81 3.13 -10.97
CA ILE A 37 -9.27 3.21 -10.86
C ILE A 37 -9.92 3.91 -12.07
N THR A 38 -9.25 4.89 -12.67
CA THR A 38 -9.71 5.56 -13.89
C THR A 38 -9.70 4.64 -15.12
N LYS A 39 -8.68 3.77 -15.23
CA LYS A 39 -8.60 2.76 -16.30
C LYS A 39 -9.69 1.70 -16.13
N LEU A 40 -9.92 1.24 -14.89
CA LEU A 40 -11.03 0.34 -14.57
C LEU A 40 -12.37 0.98 -14.93
N ARG A 41 -12.59 2.22 -14.51
CA ARG A 41 -13.80 3.00 -14.81
C ARG A 41 -14.04 3.06 -16.33
N ASN A 42 -13.04 3.42 -17.12
CA ASN A 42 -13.16 3.50 -18.58
C ASN A 42 -13.48 2.16 -19.23
N LEU A 43 -12.98 1.04 -18.70
CA LEU A 43 -13.34 -0.30 -19.18
C LEU A 43 -14.83 -0.58 -18.95
N PHE A 44 -15.37 -0.24 -17.77
CA PHE A 44 -16.79 -0.43 -17.47
C PHE A 44 -17.70 0.47 -18.31
N TYR A 45 -17.34 1.75 -18.53
CA TYR A 45 -18.16 2.65 -19.36
C TYR A 45 -18.07 2.37 -20.87
N ARG A 46 -17.01 1.73 -21.36
CA ARG A 46 -16.93 1.25 -22.76
C ARG A 46 -17.68 -0.07 -22.99
N ALA A 47 -17.99 -0.80 -21.92
CA ALA A 47 -18.73 -2.05 -21.98
C ALA A 47 -20.27 -1.85 -21.93
N ASN A 48 -20.72 -0.64 -21.62
CA ASN A 48 -22.10 -0.18 -21.73
C ASN A 48 -22.28 0.67 -23.00
#